data_AF-A0A259H9N9-F1
#
_entry.id   AF-A0A259H9N9-F1
#
_cell.length_a   1.000
_cell.length_b   1.000
_cell.length_c   1.000
_cell.angle_alpha   90.00
_cell.angle_beta   90.00
_cell.angle_gamma   90.00
#
_symmetry.space_group_name_H-M   'P 1'
#
loop_
_entity.id
_entity.type
_entity.pdbx_description
1 polymer ?
#
loop_
_entity_poly.entity_id
_entity_poly.type
_entity_poly.pdbx_seq_one_letter_code
_entity_poly.pdbx_strand_id
1 'polypeptide(L)'
;MRLQNSALSFVVNFLLGVAWASALLGAVTSFLLMYENNFLWAILSACVGALPGMIGVLLLEHIITAKESHLELQKQTQLLEKLLIHKESDTPK
;
A
#
# COMPACT_ATOMS: atom_id res chain seq x y z
N MET A 1 -1.72 -0.66 12.19
CA MET A 1 -2.03 -1.59 13.31
C MET A 1 -2.85 -2.79 12.79
N ARG A 2 -2.33 -3.51 11.77
CA ARG A 2 -3.08 -4.56 11.02
C ARG A 2 -2.25 -5.80 10.61
N LEU A 3 -0.93 -5.81 10.84
CA LEU A 3 -0.06 -6.94 10.53
C LEU A 3 0.49 -7.55 11.83
N GLN A 4 0.52 -8.87 11.91
CA GLN A 4 0.98 -9.65 13.07
C GLN A 4 2.50 -9.49 13.33
N ASN A 5 3.25 -8.96 12.36
CA ASN A 5 4.66 -8.58 12.48
C ASN A 5 4.80 -7.05 12.54
N SER A 6 5.02 -6.53 13.76
CA SER A 6 5.04 -5.09 14.06
C SER A 6 6.07 -4.31 13.23
N ALA A 7 7.28 -4.84 13.08
CA ALA A 7 8.37 -4.17 12.36
C ALA A 7 8.08 -4.02 10.85
N LEU A 8 7.56 -5.05 10.21
CA LEU A 8 7.27 -5.00 8.77
C LEU A 8 6.09 -4.08 8.47
N SER A 9 5.07 -4.06 9.34
CA SER A 9 3.98 -3.08 9.26
C SER A 9 4.47 -1.66 9.35
N PHE A 10 5.42 -1.41 10.26
CA PHE A 10 5.98 -0.10 10.48
C PHE A 10 6.76 0.36 9.25
N VAL A 11 7.68 -0.48 8.74
CA VAL A 11 8.51 -0.15 7.58
C VAL A 11 7.66 0.14 6.36
N VAL A 12 6.65 -0.69 6.08
CA VAL A 12 5.81 -0.53 4.89
C VAL A 12 4.93 0.73 4.99
N ASN A 13 4.34 1.01 6.16
CA ASN A 13 3.57 2.25 6.38
C ASN A 13 4.46 3.49 6.32
N PHE A 14 5.69 3.41 6.84
CA PHE A 14 6.67 4.50 6.77
C PHE A 14 7.07 4.78 5.33
N LEU A 15 7.41 3.74 4.56
CA LEU A 15 7.72 3.87 3.14
C LEU A 15 6.55 4.44 2.33
N LEU A 16 5.31 4.07 2.65
CA LEU A 16 4.12 4.63 2.01
C LEU A 16 4.00 6.14 2.28
N GLY A 17 4.26 6.57 3.53
CA GLY A 17 4.33 7.98 3.89
C GLY A 17 5.45 8.73 3.14
N VAL A 18 6.63 8.12 3.02
CA VAL A 18 7.75 8.68 2.25
C VAL A 18 7.40 8.80 0.77
N ALA A 19 6.72 7.81 0.18
CA ALA A 19 6.29 7.85 -1.21
C ALA A 19 5.29 9.00 -1.46
N TRP A 20 4.33 9.20 -0.56
CA TRP A 20 3.42 10.35 -0.60
C TRP A 20 4.14 11.69 -0.46
N ALA A 21 5.06 11.80 0.50
CA ALA A 21 5.86 13.01 0.69
C ALA A 21 6.72 13.31 -0.54
N SER A 22 7.31 12.28 -1.16
CA SER A 22 8.09 12.41 -2.39
C SER A 22 7.23 12.84 -3.57
N ALA A 23 6.00 12.33 -3.70
CA ALA A 23 5.07 12.74 -4.75
C ALA A 23 4.71 14.23 -4.60
N LEU A 24 4.39 14.66 -3.39
CA LEU A 24 4.02 16.05 -3.09
C LEU A 24 5.22 16.98 -3.30
N LEU A 25 6.40 16.62 -2.79
CA LEU A 25 7.63 17.38 -3.01
C LEU A 25 7.96 17.48 -4.49
N GLY A 26 7.89 16.38 -5.25
CA GLY A 26 8.11 16.38 -6.69
C GLY A 26 7.14 17.29 -7.44
N ALA A 27 5.85 17.28 -7.07
CA ALA A 27 4.84 18.17 -7.65
C ALA A 27 5.11 19.65 -7.36
N VAL A 28 5.34 19.99 -6.09
CA VAL A 28 5.54 21.37 -5.63
C VAL A 28 6.84 21.94 -6.20
N THR A 29 7.94 21.19 -6.15
CA THR A 29 9.22 21.64 -6.71
C THR A 29 9.13 21.87 -8.22
N SER A 30 8.50 20.95 -8.95
CA SER A 30 8.32 21.06 -10.40
C SER A 30 7.38 22.19 -10.80
N PHE A 31 6.38 22.50 -9.96
CA PHE A 31 5.51 23.66 -10.13
C PHE A 31 6.28 24.96 -9.94
N LEU A 32 7.00 25.10 -8.82
CA LEU A 32 7.75 26.32 -8.48
C LEU A 32 8.83 26.65 -9.53
N LEU A 33 9.50 25.63 -10.08
CA LEU A 33 10.51 25.81 -11.12
C LEU A 33 9.93 26.34 -12.45
N MET A 34 8.72 25.95 -12.80
CA MET A 34 8.10 26.28 -14.10
C MET A 34 7.06 27.40 -14.02
N TYR A 35 6.73 27.86 -12.81
CA TYR A 35 5.74 28.90 -12.56
C TYR A 35 6.08 30.23 -13.24
N GLU A 36 7.36 30.61 -13.25
CA GLU A 36 7.80 31.85 -13.89
C GLU A 36 7.63 31.84 -15.41
N ASN A 37 7.65 30.66 -16.03
CA ASN A 37 7.59 30.55 -17.49
C ASN A 37 6.15 30.61 -18.01
N ASN A 38 5.27 29.73 -17.53
CA ASN A 38 3.87 29.71 -17.91
C ASN A 38 3.05 28.86 -16.93
N PHE A 39 1.95 29.41 -16.43
CA PHE A 39 1.07 28.74 -15.46
C PHE A 39 0.56 27.36 -15.93
N LEU A 40 0.17 27.23 -17.20
CA LEU A 40 -0.30 25.94 -17.74
C LEU A 40 0.81 24.90 -17.80
N TRP A 41 2.03 25.32 -18.15
CA TRP A 41 3.20 24.45 -18.15
C TRP A 41 3.61 24.04 -16.74
N ALA A 42 3.45 24.94 -15.76
CA ALA A 42 3.73 24.64 -14.36
C ALA A 42 2.83 23.52 -13.81
N ILE A 43 1.54 23.52 -14.19
CA ILE A 43 0.61 22.44 -13.81
C ILE A 43 1.04 21.11 -14.44
N LEU A 44 1.34 21.10 -15.74
CA LEU A 44 1.80 19.88 -16.43
C LEU A 44 3.08 19.33 -15.80
N SER A 45 4.04 20.22 -15.54
CA SER A 45 5.30 19.90 -14.86
C SER A 45 5.07 19.33 -13.47
N ALA A 46 4.15 19.90 -12.69
CA ALA A 46 3.78 19.39 -11.37
C ALA A 46 3.23 17.95 -11.44
N CYS A 47 2.37 17.66 -12.42
CA CYS A 47 1.86 16.30 -12.65
C CYS A 47 3.01 15.33 -12.97
N VAL A 48 3.94 15.71 -13.86
CA VAL A 48 5.10 14.88 -14.21
C VAL A 48 6.03 14.70 -13.01
N GLY A 49 6.29 15.76 -12.25
CA GLY A 49 7.12 15.74 -11.05
C GLY A 49 6.55 14.87 -9.92
N ALA A 50 5.23 14.70 -9.85
CA ALA A 50 4.57 13.80 -8.90
C ALA A 50 4.72 12.31 -9.27
N LEU A 51 4.91 11.98 -10.57
CA LEU A 51 4.88 10.61 -11.07
C LEU A 51 5.81 9.64 -10.33
N PRO A 52 7.09 9.97 -10.06
CA PRO A 52 7.99 9.03 -9.38
C PRO A 52 7.48 8.62 -8.00
N GLY A 53 6.96 9.58 -7.23
CA GLY A 53 6.36 9.31 -5.92
C GLY A 53 5.06 8.52 -6.02
N MET A 54 4.20 8.85 -6.99
CA MET A 54 2.93 8.15 -7.23
C MET A 54 3.15 6.69 -7.65
N ILE A 55 4.16 6.41 -8.48
CA ILE A 55 4.56 5.03 -8.82
C ILE A 55 4.99 4.28 -7.56
N GLY A 56 5.78 4.94 -6.70
CA GLY A 56 6.17 4.38 -5.40
C GLY A 56 4.97 4.04 -4.51
N VAL A 57 3.97 4.92 -4.42
CA VAL A 57 2.73 4.69 -3.68
C VAL A 57 2.02 3.45 -4.22
N LEU A 58 1.80 3.37 -5.53
CA LEU A 58 1.10 2.24 -6.15
C LEU A 58 1.80 0.89 -5.90
N LEU A 59 3.13 0.84 -6.03
CA LEU A 59 3.90 -0.38 -5.78
C LEU A 59 3.80 -0.82 -4.32
N LEU A 60 3.93 0.12 -3.39
CA LEU A 60 3.83 -0.17 -1.96
C LEU A 60 2.42 -0.63 -1.58
N GLU A 61 1.40 0.03 -2.10
CA GLU A 61 0.01 -0.32 -1.85
C GLU A 61 -0.31 -1.71 -2.39
N HIS A 62 0.18 -2.05 -3.59
CA HIS A 62 0.05 -3.40 -4.13
C HIS A 62 0.70 -4.46 -3.23
N ILE A 63 1.89 -4.19 -2.71
CA ILE A 63 2.59 -5.11 -1.79
C ILE A 63 1.81 -5.28 -0.47
N ILE A 64 1.25 -4.19 0.06
CA ILE A 64 0.43 -4.23 1.29
C ILE A 64 -0.80 -5.12 1.06
N THR A 65 -1.54 -4.87 -0.01
CA THR A 65 -2.75 -5.62 -0.35
C THR A 65 -2.46 -7.10 -0.55
N ALA A 66 -1.38 -7.43 -1.27
CA ALA A 66 -0.97 -8.82 -1.47
C ALA A 66 -0.68 -9.53 -0.13
N LYS A 67 0.06 -8.87 0.78
CA LYS A 67 0.34 -9.43 2.11
C LYS A 67 -0.92 -9.65 2.93
N GLU A 68 -1.86 -8.72 2.87
CA GLU A 68 -3.10 -8.83 3.63
C GLU A 68 -3.99 -9.97 3.11
N SER A 69 -4.10 -10.11 1.78
CA SER A 69 -4.81 -11.23 1.15
C SER A 69 -4.23 -12.58 1.57
N HIS A 70 -2.90 -12.72 1.62
CA HIS A 70 -2.27 -13.95 2.10
C HIS A 70 -2.60 -14.27 3.56
N LEU A 71 -2.64 -13.25 4.44
CA LEU A 71 -3.00 -13.44 5.84
C LEU A 71 -4.47 -13.82 6.02
N GLU A 72 -5.36 -13.22 5.22
CA GLU A 72 -6.78 -13.59 5.22
C GLU A 72 -6.99 -15.03 4.76
N LEU A 73 -6.31 -15.46 3.70
CA LEU A 73 -6.34 -16.84 3.22
C LEU A 73 -5.88 -17.81 4.32
N GLN A 74 -4.79 -17.53 5.01
CA GLN A 74 -4.33 -18.37 6.13
C GLN A 74 -5.37 -18.49 7.24
N LYS A 75 -6.02 -17.39 7.62
CA LYS A 75 -7.10 -17.40 8.63
C LYS A 75 -8.29 -18.24 8.16
N GLN A 76 -8.67 -18.12 6.90
CA GLN A 76 -9.75 -18.92 6.32
C GLN A 76 -9.40 -20.42 6.31
N THR A 77 -8.17 -20.80 5.95
CA THR A 77 -7.72 -22.19 6.00
C THR A 77 -7.77 -22.76 7.42
N GLN A 78 -7.30 -21.99 8.43
CA GLN A 78 -7.38 -22.41 9.83
C GLN A 78 -8.83 -22.56 10.33
N LEU A 79 -9.73 -21.69 9.90
CA LEU A 79 -11.16 -21.81 10.23
C LEU A 79 -11.77 -23.06 9.59
N LEU A 80 -11.46 -23.32 8.33
CA LEU A 80 -11.95 -24.49 7.61
C LEU A 80 -11.46 -25.80 8.25
N GLU A 81 -10.20 -25.85 8.67
CA GLU A 81 -9.62 -26.99 9.39
C GLU A 81 -10.35 -27.25 10.71
N LYS A 82 -10.63 -26.20 11.50
CA LYS A 82 -11.41 -26.32 12.74
C LYS A 82 -12.83 -26.83 12.50
N LEU A 83 -13.51 -26.35 11.46
CA LEU A 83 -14.84 -26.81 11.09
C LEU A 83 -14.85 -28.28 10.68
N LEU A 84 -13.81 -28.73 9.98
CA LEU A 84 -13.67 -30.11 9.52
C LEU A 84 -13.48 -31.07 10.71
N ILE A 85 -12.60 -30.72 11.66
CA ILE A 85 -12.40 -31.47 12.91
C ILE A 85 -13.70 -31.55 13.71
N HIS A 86 -14.42 -30.43 13.84
CA HIS A 86 -15.67 -30.41 14.59
C HIS A 86 -16.74 -31.30 13.94
N LYS A 87 -16.83 -31.29 12.62
CA LYS A 87 -17.75 -32.16 11.87
C LYS A 87 -17.42 -33.65 12.03
N GLU A 88 -16.15 -34.03 12.02
CA GLU A 88 -15.72 -35.41 12.30
C GLU A 88 -16.04 -35.82 13.74
N SER A 89 -15.93 -34.91 14.71
CA SER A 89 -16.29 -35.22 16.10
C SER A 89 -17.80 -35.36 16.35
N ASP A 90 -18.65 -34.72 15.53
CA ASP A 90 -20.11 -34.76 15.64
C ASP A 90 -20.77 -35.89 14.85
N THR A 91 -20.01 -36.67 14.07
CA THR A 91 -20.55 -37.86 13.38
C THR A 91 -20.41 -39.09 14.28
N PRO A 92 -21.51 -39.63 14.86
CA PRO A 92 -21.42 -40.89 15.61
C PRO A 92 -21.06 -42.03 14.65
N LYS A 93 -20.10 -42.87 15.07
CA LYS A 93 -19.73 -44.11 14.38
C LYS A 93 -20.91 -45.07 14.23
#